data_AF-A0A379UWV5-F1
#
_entry.id   AF-A0A379UWV5-F1
#
_cell.length_a   1.000
_cell.length_b   1.000
_cell.length_c   1.000
_cell.angle_alpha   90.00
_cell.angle_beta   90.00
_cell.angle_gamma   90.00
#
_symmetry.space_group_name_H-M   'P 1'
#
loop_
_entity.id
_entity.type
_entity.pdbx_description
1 polymer ?
#
loop_
_entity_poly.entity_id
_entity_poly.type
_entity_poly.pdbx_seq_one_letter_code
_entity_poly.pdbx_strand_id
1 'polypeptide(L)' 'MLDTVFTALLKKPHGRDTTLVALGGGVIGDLTGFAAASYQRGVRFIQVPTTLLSQVDSSVGGKTAVNHPLAKT' A
#
# COMPACT_ATOMS: atom_id res chain seq x y z
N MET A 1 8.81 -6.22 -7.05
CA MET A 1 7.61 -5.36 -7.18
C MET A 1 7.73 -4.09 -6.36
N LEU A 2 7.98 -4.18 -5.04
CA LEU A 2 8.25 -3.01 -4.18
C LEU A 2 9.44 -2.16 -4.64
N ASP A 3 10.54 -2.80 -5.04
CA ASP A 3 11.74 -2.12 -5.53
C ASP A 3 11.47 -1.23 -6.77
N THR A 4 10.58 -1.69 -7.65
CA THR A 4 10.12 -0.95 -8.83
C THR A 4 9.33 0.29 -8.43
N VAL A 5 8.49 0.20 -7.39
CA VAL A 5 7.72 1.33 -6.84
C VAL A 5 8.67 2.36 -6.23
N PHE A 6 9.64 1.96 -5.42
CA PHE A 6 10.63 2.88 -4.86
C PHE A 6 11.49 3.52 -5.94
N THR A 7 11.94 2.75 -6.93
CA THR A 7 12.72 3.29 -8.06
C THR A 7 11.92 4.35 -8.82
N ALA A 8 10.62 4.14 -9.05
CA ALA A 8 9.76 5.13 -9.69
C ALA A 8 9.58 6.41 -8.83
N LEU A 9 9.44 6.26 -7.52
CA LEU A 9 9.31 7.36 -6.56
C LEU A 9 10.62 8.12 -6.33
N LEU A 10 11.77 7.49 -6.55
CA LEU A 10 13.08 8.15 -6.47
C LEU A 10 13.46 8.83 -7.78
N LYS A 11 13.07 8.26 -8.93
CA LYS A 11 13.32 8.86 -10.27
C LYS A 11 12.58 10.17 -10.50
N LYS A 12 11.35 10.26 -10.01
CA LYS A 12 10.60 11.52 -9.96
C LYS A 12 10.73 11.99 -8.51
N PRO A 13 11.37 13.12 -8.18
CA PRO A 13 11.77 13.49 -6.82
C PRO A 13 10.55 13.74 -5.90
N HIS A 14 9.86 12.68 -5.53
CA HIS A 14 8.66 12.68 -4.70
C HIS A 14 9.10 12.84 -3.25
N GLY A 15 8.74 13.97 -2.63
CA GLY A 15 8.98 14.23 -1.21
C GLY A 15 7.91 13.59 -0.31
N ARG A 16 7.94 13.92 0.99
CA ARG A 16 6.97 13.45 1.98
C ARG A 16 5.53 13.88 1.71
N ASP A 17 5.34 14.92 0.92
CA ASP A 17 4.00 15.41 0.53
C ASP A 17 3.32 14.52 -0.52
N THR A 18 4.03 13.51 -1.02
CA THR A 18 3.50 12.55 -1.98
C THR A 18 2.34 11.77 -1.39
N THR A 19 1.32 11.54 -2.21
CA THR A 19 0.19 10.68 -1.87
C THR A 19 0.20 9.48 -2.80
N LEU A 20 0.32 8.28 -2.23
CA LEU A 20 0.21 7.03 -2.97
C LEU A 20 -1.25 6.58 -3.01
N VAL A 21 -1.74 6.27 -4.21
CA VAL A 21 -3.13 5.82 -4.41
C VAL A 21 -3.11 4.37 -4.90
N ALA A 22 -3.63 3.44 -4.10
CA ALA A 22 -3.82 2.04 -4.50
C ALA A 22 -5.17 1.86 -5.17
N LEU A 23 -5.20 1.84 -6.49
CA LEU A 23 -6.38 1.46 -7.26
C LEU A 23 -6.31 -0.04 -7.59
N GLY A 24 -7.07 -0.87 -6.86
CA GLY A 24 -7.01 -2.32 -7.06
C GLY A 24 -7.73 -3.15 -6.01
N GLY A 25 -7.56 -4.47 -6.06
CA GLY A 25 -7.99 -5.38 -4.99
C GLY A 25 -7.09 -5.32 -3.75
N GLY A 26 -7.35 -6.18 -2.77
CA GLY A 26 -6.61 -6.21 -1.49
C GLY A 26 -5.08 -6.30 -1.64
N VAL A 27 -4.60 -7.12 -2.58
CA VAL A 27 -3.16 -7.30 -2.85
C VAL A 27 -2.45 -6.00 -3.23
N ILE A 28 -3.10 -5.15 -4.05
CA ILE A 28 -2.53 -3.85 -4.45
C ILE A 28 -2.58 -2.89 -3.26
N GLY A 29 -3.65 -2.93 -2.47
CA GLY A 29 -3.77 -2.16 -1.22
C GLY A 29 -2.62 -2.44 -0.27
N ASP A 30 -2.32 -3.71 0.02
CA ASP A 30 -1.26 -4.11 0.94
C ASP A 30 0.12 -3.73 0.42
N LEU A 31 0.39 -3.98 -0.87
CA LEU A 31 1.68 -3.65 -1.49
C LEU A 31 1.95 -2.14 -1.44
N THR A 32 0.98 -1.33 -1.86
CA THR A 32 1.13 0.13 -1.87
C THR A 32 1.11 0.70 -0.45
N GLY A 33 0.33 0.13 0.47
CA GLY A 33 0.32 0.51 1.88
C GLY A 33 1.67 0.26 2.56
N PHE A 34 2.29 -0.89 2.32
CA PHE A 34 3.63 -1.18 2.81
C PHE A 34 4.69 -0.27 2.19
N ALA A 35 4.59 0.02 0.88
CA ALA A 35 5.46 0.97 0.22
C ALA A 35 5.31 2.38 0.81
N ALA A 36 4.08 2.81 1.09
CA ALA A 36 3.80 4.12 1.69
C ALA A 36 4.34 4.26 3.12
N ALA A 37 4.18 3.22 3.95
CA ALA A 37 4.72 3.20 5.30
C ALA A 37 6.27 3.23 5.31
N SER A 38 6.89 2.54 4.35
CA SER A 38 8.35 2.43 4.26
C SER A 38 9.01 3.65 3.59
N TYR A 39 8.33 4.32 2.65
CA TYR A 39 8.91 5.46 1.93
C TYR A 39 9.01 6.70 2.83
N GLN A 40 10.22 7.24 2.98
CA GLN A 40 10.53 8.47 3.73
C GLN A 40 9.98 8.55 5.18
N ARG A 41 9.80 7.38 5.84
CA ARG A 41 9.17 7.19 7.16
C ARG A 41 7.65 7.39 7.20
N GLY A 42 6.99 7.21 6.06
CA GLY A 42 5.54 7.32 5.94
C GLY A 42 5.15 8.47 5.01
N VAL A 43 4.38 8.14 3.98
CA VAL A 43 3.70 9.08 3.11
C VAL A 43 2.20 8.81 3.10
N ARG A 44 1.41 9.79 2.66
CA ARG A 44 -0.05 9.66 2.61
C ARG A 44 -0.44 8.53 1.66
N PHE A 45 -1.42 7.74 2.06
CA PHE A 45 -1.90 6.58 1.31
C PHE A 45 -3.42 6.59 1.22
N ILE A 46 -3.95 6.37 0.02
CA ILE A 46 -5.38 6.25 -0.25
C ILE A 46 -5.63 4.90 -0.92
N GLN A 47 -6.54 4.11 -0.35
CA GLN A 47 -6.96 2.85 -0.95
C GLN A 47 -8.27 3.07 -1.72
N VAL A 48 -8.27 2.70 -3.00
CA VAL A 48 -9.44 2.72 -3.88
C VAL A 48 -9.75 1.28 -4.28
N PRO A 49 -10.51 0.55 -3.44
CA PRO A 49 -10.80 -0.85 -3.65
C PRO A 49 -11.68 -1.08 -4.88
N THR A 50 -11.18 -1.82 -5.86
CA THR A 50 -11.92 -2.19 -7.09
C THR A 50 -12.53 -3.59 -7.03
N THR A 51 -12.43 -4.29 -5.90
CA THR A 51 -13.02 -5.62 -5.70
C THR A 51 -14.04 -5.60 -4.56
N LEU A 52 -15.16 -6.31 -4.71
CA LEU A 52 -16.24 -6.36 -3.69
C LEU A 52 -15.74 -6.83 -2.32
N LEU A 53 -14.80 -7.78 -2.28
CA LEU A 53 -14.21 -8.27 -1.02
C LEU A 53 -13.41 -7.19 -0.29
N SER A 54 -12.70 -6.31 -1.01
CA SER A 54 -11.91 -5.23 -0.39
C SER A 54 -12.74 -4.01 0.01
N GLN A 55 -13.91 -3.80 -0.59
CA GLN A 55 -14.86 -2.76 -0.16
C GLN A 55 -15.51 -3.09 1.18
N VAL A 56 -15.69 -4.38 1.49
CA VAL A 56 -16.43 -4.83 2.68
C VAL A 56 -15.51 -5.20 3.85
N ASP A 57 -14.24 -5.55 3.61
CA ASP A 57 -13.33 -6.03 4.68
C ASP A 57 -12.01 -5.23 4.83
N SER A 58 -11.78 -4.17 4.05
CA SER A 58 -10.51 -3.42 4.11
C SER A 58 -10.67 -1.90 4.31
N SER A 59 -11.89 -1.35 4.22
CA SER A 59 -12.12 0.10 4.35
C SER A 59 -12.05 0.64 5.80
N VAL A 60 -12.04 -0.23 6.81
CA VAL A 60 -11.93 0.15 8.23
C VAL A 60 -10.93 -0.78 8.90
N GLY A 61 -9.66 -0.39 9.00
CA GLY A 61 -8.76 -1.19 9.83
C GLY A 61 -7.28 -0.86 9.89
N GLY A 62 -6.67 -0.19 8.89
CA GLY A 62 -5.23 0.13 8.95
C GLY A 62 -4.30 -1.08 9.21
N LYS A 63 -4.79 -2.31 9.03
CA LYS A 63 -4.04 -3.55 9.28
C LYS A 63 -3.28 -3.92 8.02
N THR A 64 -2.06 -3.42 7.91
CA THR A 64 -1.06 -3.97 6.98
C THR A 64 -0.51 -5.26 7.59
N ALA A 65 -1.04 -6.42 7.18
CA ALA A 65 -0.54 -7.73 7.56
C ALA A 65 0.18 -8.39 6.37
N VAL A 66 1.41 -8.86 6.58
CA VAL A 66 2.15 -9.68 5.61
C VAL A 66 1.94 -11.15 5.95
N ASN A 67 1.52 -11.95 4.97
CA ASN A 67 1.35 -13.39 5.16
C ASN A 67 2.72 -14.07 5.31
N HIS A 68 2.93 -14.73 6.45
CA HIS A 68 4.04 -15.65 6.69
C HIS A 68 3.53 -17.09 6.53
N PRO A 69 4.28 -18.03 5.94
CA PRO A 69 3.86 -19.43 5.74
C PRO A 69 3.44 -20.18 7.01
N LEU A 70 3.78 -19.66 8.19
CA LEU A 70 3.52 -20.26 9.51
C LEU A 70 2.48 -19.52 10.36
N ALA A 71 1.92 -18.40 9.91
CA ALA A 71 0.90 -17.68 10.68
C ALA A 71 0.06 -16.76 9.79
N LYS A 72 -1.26 -16.86 9.96
CA LYS A 72 -2.27 -15.98 9.36
C LYS A 72 -2.91 -15.20 10.51
N THR A 73 -2.66 -13.89 10.59
CA THR A 73 -3.30 -12.97 11.54
C THR A 73 -3.63 -11.67 10.86
#